data_AF-A0A1E8F1S9-F1
#
_entry.id   AF-A0A1E8F1S9-F1
#
_cell.length_a   1.000
_cell.length_b   1.000
_cell.length_c   1.000
_cell.angle_alpha   90.00
_cell.angle_beta   90.00
_cell.angle_gamma   90.00
#
_symmetry.space_group_name_H-M   'P 1'
#
loop_
_entity.id
_entity.type
_entity.pdbx_description
1 polymer ?
#
loop_
_entity_poly.entity_id
_entity_poly.type
_entity_poly.pdbx_seq_one_letter_code
_entity_poly.pdbx_strand_id
1 'polypeptide(L)'
;MKITAMDINEKEFKKIFRGYDIDEVDEFLDKVGEDYEEIYKENTYLKEKINSLNEQIEHYKKMEDTIKNTILLAQTSADQARQSAQKEADLIMEKANQAAQKVLDKANNDVMQIKDEYESTKQEFIIFRTKFKNFMKTQMEMFNDMEKDFIKHYNIGCEVMDNEENNFIKEKDIEMQTNLHNADSKKTESSKKDIEVQQIEEDLNKITENTLNVQEEEFSEEEKFSENNSLDEIKNFFVK
;
A
#
# COMPACT_ATOMS: atom_id res chain seq x y z
N MET A 1 -58.73 46.82 2.74
CA MET A 1 -60.13 46.33 2.78
C MET A 1 -61.06 47.53 2.97
N LYS A 2 -62.30 47.49 2.48
CA LYS A 2 -63.21 48.66 2.44
C LYS A 2 -64.37 48.63 3.45
N ILE A 3 -64.64 47.51 4.13
CA ILE A 3 -65.72 47.37 5.13
C ILE A 3 -65.26 46.32 6.16
N THR A 4 -65.42 46.61 7.45
CA THR A 4 -65.19 45.74 8.61
C THR A 4 -66.51 45.23 9.19
N ALA A 5 -66.51 44.22 10.07
CA ALA A 5 -67.73 43.77 10.75
C ALA A 5 -68.41 44.92 11.52
N MET A 6 -67.59 45.83 12.09
CA MET A 6 -68.08 47.05 12.75
C MET A 6 -68.74 48.02 11.76
N ASP A 7 -68.19 48.17 10.54
CA ASP A 7 -68.81 48.98 9.47
C ASP A 7 -70.12 48.37 8.93
N ILE A 8 -70.35 47.07 9.13
CA ILE A 8 -71.62 46.39 8.78
C ILE A 8 -72.69 46.70 9.83
N ASN A 9 -72.33 46.64 11.12
CA ASN A 9 -73.26 46.89 12.23
C ASN A 9 -73.59 48.38 12.39
N GLU A 10 -72.67 49.29 12.08
CA GLU A 10 -72.90 50.74 12.13
C GLU A 10 -73.59 51.28 10.87
N LYS A 11 -74.04 50.41 9.94
CA LYS A 11 -74.55 50.83 8.65
C LYS A 11 -76.01 51.29 8.72
N GLU A 12 -76.22 52.60 8.69
CA GLU A 12 -77.57 53.16 8.57
C GLU A 12 -78.10 53.20 7.11
N PHE A 13 -79.34 52.73 6.93
CA PHE A 13 -80.06 52.78 5.65
C PHE A 13 -81.11 53.89 5.61
N LYS A 14 -81.31 54.53 4.45
CA LYS A 14 -82.37 55.55 4.27
C LYS A 14 -83.76 54.90 4.25
N LYS A 15 -84.70 55.45 5.05
CA LYS A 15 -86.11 55.03 5.04
C LYS A 15 -86.86 55.54 3.80
N ILE A 16 -87.58 54.65 3.12
CA ILE A 16 -88.43 54.93 1.95
C ILE A 16 -89.81 54.30 2.14
N PHE A 17 -90.86 54.91 1.58
CA PHE A 17 -92.29 54.58 1.84
C PHE A 17 -92.71 53.13 1.48
N ARG A 18 -91.87 52.37 0.78
CA ARG A 18 -92.01 50.94 0.48
C ARG A 18 -90.63 50.27 0.51
N GLY A 19 -90.17 49.90 1.70
CA GLY A 19 -88.87 49.24 1.93
C GLY A 19 -89.02 47.90 2.64
N TYR A 20 -87.89 47.24 2.88
CA TYR A 20 -87.81 46.08 3.77
C TYR A 20 -88.14 46.46 5.21
N ASP A 21 -88.56 45.48 6.00
CA ASP A 21 -88.75 45.66 7.45
C ASP A 21 -87.39 45.95 8.09
N ILE A 22 -87.35 46.95 8.97
CA ILE A 22 -86.12 47.42 9.61
C ILE A 22 -85.65 46.37 10.61
N ASP A 23 -86.58 45.80 11.39
CA ASP A 23 -86.24 44.85 12.45
C ASP A 23 -85.68 43.53 11.88
N GLU A 24 -86.24 43.06 10.76
CA GLU A 24 -85.77 41.85 10.07
C GLU A 24 -84.41 42.06 9.37
N VAL A 25 -84.17 43.27 8.84
CA VAL A 25 -82.88 43.64 8.24
C VAL A 25 -81.80 43.78 9.30
N ASP A 26 -82.10 44.40 10.44
CA ASP A 26 -81.14 44.54 11.55
C ASP A 26 -80.74 43.16 12.11
N GLU A 27 -81.70 42.25 12.33
CA GLU A 27 -81.39 40.87 12.78
C GLU A 27 -80.53 40.10 11.75
N PHE A 28 -80.73 40.35 10.46
CA PHE A 28 -79.90 39.76 9.41
C PHE A 28 -78.49 40.36 9.38
N LEU A 29 -78.35 41.68 9.56
CA LEU A 29 -77.05 42.34 9.61
C LEU A 29 -76.22 41.89 10.80
N ASP A 30 -76.84 41.67 11.97
CA ASP A 30 -76.17 41.12 13.16
C ASP A 30 -75.57 39.74 12.85
N LYS A 31 -76.34 38.83 12.25
CA LYS A 31 -75.84 37.49 11.84
C LYS A 31 -74.73 37.58 10.80
N VAL A 32 -74.88 38.47 9.80
CA VAL A 32 -73.84 38.69 8.79
C VAL A 32 -72.58 39.28 9.41
N GLY A 33 -72.71 40.16 10.40
CA GLY A 33 -71.61 40.74 11.15
C GLY A 33 -70.83 39.69 11.95
N GLU A 34 -71.54 38.81 12.68
CA GLU A 34 -70.97 37.69 13.42
C GLU A 34 -70.21 36.72 12.49
N ASP A 35 -70.85 36.24 11.42
CA ASP A 35 -70.24 35.33 10.44
C ASP A 35 -69.01 35.98 9.77
N TYR A 36 -69.08 37.29 9.47
CA TYR A 36 -67.97 38.01 8.86
C TYR A 36 -66.78 38.15 9.82
N GLU A 37 -67.04 38.37 11.11
CA GLU A 37 -65.99 38.42 12.13
C GLU A 37 -65.33 37.05 12.33
N GLU A 38 -66.10 35.96 12.33
CA GLU A 38 -65.58 34.59 12.42
C GLU A 38 -64.67 34.27 11.23
N ILE A 39 -65.15 34.52 10.01
CA ILE A 39 -64.36 34.34 8.78
C ILE A 39 -63.10 35.20 8.80
N TYR A 40 -63.18 36.43 9.31
CA TYR A 40 -62.03 37.33 9.39
C TYR A 40 -60.96 36.81 10.38
N LYS A 41 -61.39 36.31 11.54
CA LYS A 41 -60.50 35.68 12.54
C LYS A 41 -59.83 34.44 11.96
N GLU A 42 -60.61 33.57 11.30
CA GLU A 42 -60.06 32.37 10.66
C GLU A 42 -59.07 32.73 9.55
N ASN A 43 -59.40 33.70 8.70
CA ASN A 43 -58.52 34.15 7.63
C ASN A 43 -57.19 34.70 8.15
N THR A 44 -57.24 35.45 9.25
CA THR A 44 -56.05 36.00 9.92
C THR A 44 -55.21 34.88 10.51
N TYR A 45 -55.82 33.95 11.24
CA TYR A 45 -55.14 32.78 11.79
C TYR A 45 -54.50 31.90 10.71
N LEU A 46 -55.21 31.64 9.61
CA LEU A 46 -54.68 30.88 8.48
C LEU A 46 -53.50 31.59 7.82
N LYS A 47 -53.55 32.92 7.66
CA LYS A 47 -52.44 33.72 7.14
C LYS A 47 -51.21 33.65 8.04
N GLU A 48 -51.40 33.78 9.35
CA GLU A 48 -50.31 33.63 10.33
C GLU A 48 -49.69 32.24 10.27
N LYS A 49 -50.53 31.20 10.19
CA LYS A 49 -50.07 29.81 10.06
C LYS A 49 -49.31 29.57 8.76
N ILE A 50 -49.77 30.11 7.64
CA ILE A 50 -49.06 30.05 6.36
C ILE A 50 -47.70 30.74 6.47
N ASN A 51 -47.63 31.92 7.09
CA ASN A 51 -46.37 32.63 7.28
C ASN A 51 -45.40 31.82 8.14
N SER A 52 -45.86 31.26 9.26
CA SER A 52 -45.03 30.39 10.12
C SER A 52 -44.54 29.14 9.40
N LEU A 53 -45.39 28.49 8.60
CA LEU A 53 -44.99 27.33 7.80
C LEU A 53 -43.98 27.70 6.72
N ASN A 54 -44.15 28.85 6.07
CA ASN A 54 -43.20 29.34 5.06
C ASN A 54 -41.82 29.64 5.70
N GLU A 55 -41.79 30.23 6.89
CA GLU A 55 -40.53 30.45 7.62
C GLU A 55 -39.83 29.13 7.97
N GLN A 56 -40.59 28.13 8.41
CA GLN A 56 -40.04 26.79 8.68
C GLN A 56 -39.49 26.13 7.41
N ILE A 57 -40.20 26.23 6.29
CA ILE A 57 -39.73 25.71 5.00
C ILE A 57 -38.42 26.38 4.59
N GLU A 58 -38.32 27.70 4.71
CA GLU A 58 -37.09 28.43 4.39
C GLU A 58 -35.93 28.05 5.33
N HIS A 59 -36.21 27.81 6.61
CA HIS A 59 -35.21 27.28 7.55
C HIS A 59 -34.71 25.88 7.12
N TYR A 60 -35.63 24.97 6.77
CA TYR A 60 -35.26 23.63 6.32
C TYR A 60 -34.49 23.64 5.00
N LYS A 61 -34.85 24.51 4.05
CA LYS A 61 -34.08 24.67 2.80
C LYS A 61 -32.64 25.12 3.07
N LYS A 62 -32.45 26.12 3.94
CA LYS A 62 -31.09 26.58 4.31
C LYS A 62 -30.29 25.49 5.00
N MET A 63 -30.94 24.69 5.84
CA MET A 63 -30.32 23.54 6.50
C MET A 63 -29.94 22.47 5.47
N GLU A 64 -30.83 22.15 4.54
CA GLU A 64 -30.55 21.21 3.43
C GLU A 64 -29.37 21.67 2.58
N ASP A 65 -29.32 22.95 2.21
CA ASP A 65 -28.20 23.52 1.46
C ASP A 65 -26.88 23.44 2.24
N THR A 66 -26.93 23.71 3.55
CA THR A 66 -25.76 23.60 4.43
C THR A 66 -25.27 22.15 4.52
N ILE A 67 -26.19 21.19 4.65
CA ILE A 67 -25.85 19.75 4.69
C ILE A 67 -25.25 19.31 3.36
N LYS A 68 -25.85 19.68 2.23
CA LYS A 68 -25.32 19.37 0.88
C LYS A 68 -23.90 19.92 0.70
N ASN A 69 -23.67 21.18 1.08
CA ASN A 69 -22.35 21.79 1.00
C ASN A 69 -21.33 21.10 1.93
N THR A 70 -21.76 20.69 3.13
CA THR A 70 -20.91 19.96 4.08
C THR A 70 -20.55 18.58 3.56
N ILE A 71 -21.49 17.86 2.95
CA ILE A 71 -21.23 16.55 2.33
C ILE A 71 -20.25 16.70 1.17
N LEU A 72 -20.43 17.72 0.32
CA LEU A 72 -19.52 17.99 -0.79
C LEU A 72 -18.12 18.37 -0.29
N LEU A 73 -18.03 19.17 0.77
CA LEU A 73 -16.75 19.48 1.42
C LEU A 73 -16.09 18.23 2.01
N ALA A 74 -16.85 17.38 2.68
CA ALA A 74 -16.34 16.12 3.25
C ALA A 74 -15.83 15.19 2.14
N GLN A 75 -16.59 15.03 1.06
CA GLN A 75 -16.18 14.22 -0.10
C GLN A 75 -14.91 14.75 -0.74
N THR A 76 -14.85 16.05 -1.04
CA THR A 76 -13.66 16.67 -1.63
C THR A 76 -12.44 16.59 -0.71
N SER A 77 -12.62 16.72 0.60
CA SER A 77 -11.55 16.56 1.59
C SER A 77 -11.07 15.10 1.66
N ALA A 78 -11.98 14.13 1.61
CA ALA A 78 -11.64 12.71 1.56
C ALA A 78 -10.88 12.36 0.27
N ASP A 79 -11.33 12.87 -0.87
CA ASP A 79 -10.66 12.69 -2.16
C ASP A 79 -9.26 13.31 -2.17
N GLN A 80 -9.10 14.50 -1.59
CA GLN A 80 -7.79 15.14 -1.42
C GLN A 80 -6.88 14.32 -0.50
N ALA A 81 -7.38 13.82 0.63
CA ALA A 81 -6.62 12.97 1.54
C ALA A 81 -6.17 11.69 0.84
N ARG A 82 -7.08 11.03 0.11
CA ARG A 82 -6.78 9.83 -0.68
C ARG A 82 -5.73 10.10 -1.76
N GLN A 83 -5.86 11.20 -2.49
CA GLN A 83 -4.89 11.58 -3.53
C GLN A 83 -3.51 11.90 -2.93
N SER A 84 -3.45 12.58 -1.79
CA SER A 84 -2.20 12.86 -1.09
C SER A 84 -1.52 11.58 -0.61
N ALA A 85 -2.28 10.69 0.03
CA ALA A 85 -1.79 9.39 0.49
C ALA A 85 -1.27 8.53 -0.67
N GLN A 86 -1.97 8.51 -1.81
CA GLN A 86 -1.52 7.77 -3.00
C GLN A 86 -0.19 8.34 -3.53
N LYS A 87 -0.08 9.66 -3.68
CA LYS A 87 1.16 10.30 -4.13
C LYS A 87 2.33 10.03 -3.19
N GLU A 88 2.08 10.07 -1.88
CA GLU A 88 3.08 9.78 -0.88
C GLU A 88 3.51 8.31 -0.91
N ALA A 89 2.57 7.38 -1.07
CA ALA A 89 2.86 5.97 -1.25
C ALA A 89 3.71 5.72 -2.51
N ASP A 90 3.35 6.31 -3.65
CA ASP A 90 4.11 6.19 -4.90
C ASP A 90 5.55 6.71 -4.72
N LEU A 91 5.72 7.83 -4.02
CA LEU A 91 7.01 8.43 -3.73
C LEU A 91 7.85 7.57 -2.76
N ILE A 92 7.23 6.95 -1.77
CA ILE A 92 7.88 6.00 -0.87
C ILE A 92 8.36 4.78 -1.67
N MET A 93 7.51 4.23 -2.53
CA MET A 93 7.85 3.10 -3.40
C MET A 93 9.01 3.43 -4.33
N GLU A 94 8.99 4.61 -4.95
CA GLU A 94 10.08 5.08 -5.80
C GLU A 94 11.40 5.19 -5.01
N LYS A 95 11.37 5.82 -3.83
CA LYS A 95 12.56 5.94 -2.97
C LYS A 95 13.08 4.58 -2.50
N ALA A 96 12.20 3.67 -2.12
CA ALA A 96 12.57 2.32 -1.70
C ALA A 96 13.23 1.56 -2.86
N ASN A 97 12.67 1.64 -4.06
CA ASN A 97 13.25 1.03 -5.26
C ASN A 97 14.62 1.64 -5.61
N GLN A 98 14.75 2.97 -5.55
CA GLN A 98 16.04 3.63 -5.78
C GLN A 98 17.09 3.24 -4.73
N ALA A 99 16.70 3.13 -3.45
CA ALA A 99 17.59 2.69 -2.39
C ALA A 99 18.03 1.22 -2.58
N ALA A 100 17.08 0.34 -2.92
CA ALA A 100 17.37 -1.06 -3.22
C ALA A 100 18.32 -1.19 -4.42
N GLN A 101 18.08 -0.44 -5.50
CA GLN A 101 18.96 -0.43 -6.66
C GLN A 101 20.38 0.02 -6.30
N LYS A 102 20.52 1.09 -5.49
CA LYS A 102 21.84 1.53 -5.02
C LYS A 102 22.56 0.48 -4.20
N VAL A 103 21.85 -0.28 -3.37
CA VAL A 103 22.43 -1.37 -2.57
C VAL A 103 22.89 -2.51 -3.49
N LEU A 104 22.10 -2.88 -4.49
CA LEU A 104 22.47 -3.89 -5.48
C LEU A 104 23.68 -3.45 -6.30
N ASP A 105 23.70 -2.21 -6.78
CA ASP A 105 24.81 -1.66 -7.56
C ASP A 105 26.10 -1.65 -6.71
N LYS A 106 26.00 -1.28 -5.43
CA LYS A 106 27.14 -1.33 -4.51
C LYS A 106 27.63 -2.77 -4.32
N ALA A 107 26.73 -3.71 -4.03
CA ALA A 107 27.09 -5.11 -3.85
C ALA A 107 27.74 -5.71 -5.11
N ASN A 108 27.23 -5.37 -6.29
CA ASN A 108 27.82 -5.81 -7.57
C ASN A 108 29.23 -5.23 -7.78
N ASN A 109 29.44 -3.96 -7.45
CA ASN A 109 30.77 -3.34 -7.50
C ASN A 109 31.73 -3.99 -6.50
N ASP A 110 31.29 -4.25 -5.27
CA ASP A 110 32.09 -4.92 -4.25
C ASP A 110 32.49 -6.34 -4.71
N VAL A 111 31.56 -7.09 -5.31
CA VAL A 111 31.84 -8.43 -5.89
C VAL A 111 32.85 -8.34 -7.02
N MET A 112 32.73 -7.33 -7.90
CA MET A 112 33.69 -7.12 -8.99
C MET A 112 35.08 -6.81 -8.44
N GLN A 113 35.17 -5.92 -7.45
CA GLN A 113 36.44 -5.59 -6.79
C GLN A 113 37.08 -6.80 -6.11
N ILE A 114 36.31 -7.58 -5.35
CA ILE A 114 36.81 -8.80 -4.68
C ILE A 114 37.31 -9.80 -5.73
N LYS A 115 36.62 -9.95 -6.85
CA LYS A 115 37.03 -10.84 -7.93
C LYS A 115 38.35 -10.39 -8.56
N ASP A 116 38.51 -9.09 -8.79
CA ASP A 116 39.74 -8.52 -9.34
C ASP A 116 40.92 -8.69 -8.36
N GLU A 117 40.71 -8.42 -7.07
CA GLU A 117 41.70 -8.65 -6.01
C GLU A 117 42.08 -10.13 -5.89
N TYR A 118 41.11 -11.03 -6.01
CA TYR A 118 41.34 -12.47 -6.01
C TYR A 118 42.21 -12.93 -7.18
N GLU A 119 41.89 -12.49 -8.41
CA GLU A 119 42.70 -12.82 -9.59
C GLU A 119 44.11 -12.23 -9.49
N SER A 120 44.28 -11.00 -8.97
CA SER A 120 45.59 -10.40 -8.73
C SER A 120 46.41 -11.23 -7.74
N THR A 121 45.83 -11.58 -6.58
CA THR A 121 46.49 -12.40 -5.55
C THR A 121 46.89 -13.78 -6.08
N LYS A 122 46.01 -14.40 -6.87
CA LYS A 122 46.27 -15.68 -7.52
C LYS A 122 47.43 -15.60 -8.50
N GLN A 123 47.51 -14.54 -9.31
CA GLN A 123 48.64 -14.30 -10.21
C GLN A 123 49.94 -14.12 -9.43
N GLU A 124 49.93 -13.31 -8.37
CA GLU A 124 51.09 -13.14 -7.48
C GLU A 124 51.55 -14.47 -6.88
N PHE A 125 50.61 -15.30 -6.42
CA PHE A 125 50.90 -16.63 -5.89
C PHE A 125 51.54 -17.56 -6.94
N ILE A 126 51.04 -17.56 -8.17
CA ILE A 126 51.61 -18.34 -9.28
C ILE A 126 53.04 -17.87 -9.59
N ILE A 127 53.26 -16.56 -9.64
CA ILE A 127 54.59 -15.98 -9.86
C ILE A 127 55.53 -16.35 -8.72
N PHE A 128 55.10 -16.20 -7.46
CA PHE A 128 55.87 -16.58 -6.28
C PHE A 128 56.24 -18.07 -6.30
N ARG A 129 55.26 -18.96 -6.53
CA ARG A 129 55.48 -20.41 -6.65
C ARG A 129 56.52 -20.73 -7.72
N THR A 130 56.44 -20.08 -8.87
CA THR A 130 57.38 -20.29 -9.98
C THR A 130 58.79 -19.83 -9.60
N LYS A 131 58.92 -18.64 -9.02
CA LYS A 131 60.20 -18.10 -8.53
C LYS A 131 60.81 -19.00 -7.46
N PHE A 132 60.00 -19.48 -6.51
CA PHE A 132 60.45 -20.34 -5.43
C PHE A 132 60.89 -21.72 -5.94
N LYS A 133 60.13 -22.33 -6.86
CA LYS A 133 60.52 -23.59 -7.51
C LYS A 133 61.86 -23.45 -8.23
N ASN A 134 62.04 -22.37 -8.99
CA ASN A 134 63.29 -22.10 -9.70
C ASN A 134 64.45 -21.89 -8.72
N PHE A 135 64.23 -21.10 -7.66
CA PHE A 135 65.24 -20.90 -6.61
C PHE A 135 65.70 -22.22 -5.98
N MET A 136 64.76 -23.08 -5.58
CA MET A 136 65.07 -24.40 -5.01
C MET A 136 65.81 -25.30 -6.01
N LYS A 137 65.41 -25.29 -7.28
CA LYS A 137 66.09 -26.05 -8.34
C LYS A 137 67.55 -25.61 -8.49
N THR A 138 67.80 -24.29 -8.55
CA THR A 138 69.16 -23.76 -8.63
C THR A 138 69.99 -24.07 -7.38
N GLN A 139 69.40 -24.00 -6.18
CA GLN A 139 70.09 -24.40 -4.95
C GLN A 139 70.44 -25.90 -4.93
N MET A 140 69.54 -26.75 -5.43
CA MET A 140 69.79 -28.19 -5.56
C MET A 140 70.88 -28.49 -6.59
N GLU A 141 70.84 -27.82 -7.75
CA GLU A 141 71.89 -27.93 -8.78
C GLU A 141 73.26 -27.53 -8.21
N MET A 142 73.34 -26.41 -7.48
CA MET A 142 74.56 -25.99 -6.80
C MET A 142 75.04 -27.00 -5.76
N PHE A 143 74.13 -27.60 -4.97
CA PHE A 143 74.49 -28.65 -4.02
C PHE A 143 75.05 -29.89 -4.71
N ASN A 144 74.41 -30.35 -5.79
CA ASN A 144 74.86 -31.50 -6.57
C ASN A 144 76.24 -31.24 -7.21
N ASP A 145 76.47 -30.01 -7.70
CA ASP A 145 77.78 -29.60 -8.22
C ASP A 145 78.85 -29.64 -7.12
N MET A 146 78.54 -29.13 -5.92
CA MET A 146 79.44 -29.21 -4.76
C MET A 146 79.71 -30.66 -4.31
N GLU A 147 78.70 -31.54 -4.31
CA GLU A 147 78.86 -32.96 -4.00
C GLU A 147 79.77 -33.65 -5.02
N LYS A 148 79.56 -33.39 -6.30
CA LYS A 148 80.39 -33.91 -7.39
C LYS A 148 81.84 -33.44 -7.28
N ASP A 149 82.05 -32.16 -6.97
CA ASP A 149 83.38 -31.63 -6.71
C ASP A 149 84.00 -32.24 -5.44
N PHE A 150 83.22 -32.45 -4.38
CA PHE A 150 83.69 -33.10 -3.16
C PHE A 150 84.14 -34.55 -3.40
N ILE A 151 83.32 -35.35 -4.10
CA ILE A 151 83.65 -36.73 -4.48
C ILE A 151 84.88 -36.78 -5.41
N LYS A 152 85.04 -35.78 -6.29
CA LYS A 152 86.19 -35.70 -7.21
C LYS A 152 87.50 -35.34 -6.51
N HIS A 153 87.45 -34.52 -5.46
CA HIS A 153 88.65 -34.03 -4.75
C HIS A 153 88.99 -34.81 -3.48
N TYR A 154 88.04 -35.55 -2.91
CA TYR A 154 88.28 -36.47 -1.80
C TYR A 154 87.91 -37.89 -2.23
N ASN A 155 88.90 -38.78 -2.26
CA ASN A 155 88.76 -40.17 -2.71
C ASN A 155 88.00 -41.02 -1.67
N ILE A 156 86.71 -40.71 -1.45
CA ILE A 156 85.75 -41.57 -0.76
C ILE A 156 85.10 -42.42 -1.83
N GLY A 157 85.31 -43.73 -1.76
CA GLY A 157 84.66 -44.68 -2.65
C GLY A 157 83.15 -44.61 -2.50
N CYS A 158 82.45 -44.16 -3.54
CA CYS A 158 81.05 -44.50 -3.74
C CYS A 158 80.98 -45.93 -4.25
N GLU A 159 80.42 -46.84 -3.45
CA GLU A 159 79.79 -48.04 -4.03
C GLU A 159 78.63 -47.57 -4.90
N VAL A 160 78.82 -47.68 -6.20
CA VAL A 160 77.73 -47.58 -7.17
C VAL A 160 76.85 -48.81 -6.97
N MET A 161 75.73 -48.65 -6.27
CA MET A 161 74.58 -49.54 -6.42
C MET A 161 73.69 -48.93 -7.49
N ASP A 162 74.04 -49.21 -8.76
CA ASP A 162 73.11 -49.08 -9.87
C ASP A 162 72.02 -50.16 -9.71
N ASN A 163 70.77 -49.70 -9.73
CA ASN A 163 69.51 -50.41 -10.00
C ASN A 163 68.82 -51.08 -8.79
N GLU A 164 67.74 -50.47 -8.30
CA GLU A 164 66.35 -50.79 -8.68
C GLU A 164 65.38 -50.12 -7.69
N GLU A 165 64.78 -48.99 -8.08
CA GLU A 165 63.35 -48.74 -7.86
C GLU A 165 62.93 -47.52 -8.69
N ASN A 166 62.48 -47.80 -9.91
CA ASN A 166 61.58 -46.93 -10.64
C ASN A 166 60.25 -46.86 -9.89
N ASN A 167 60.19 -46.10 -8.79
CA ASN A 167 58.92 -45.61 -8.27
C ASN A 167 58.64 -44.27 -8.95
N PHE A 168 57.87 -44.37 -10.04
CA PHE A 168 57.14 -43.28 -10.68
C PHE A 168 56.46 -42.40 -9.64
N ILE A 169 57.11 -41.31 -9.21
CA ILE A 169 56.38 -40.13 -8.79
C ILE A 169 56.07 -39.40 -10.09
N LYS A 170 54.91 -39.74 -10.67
CA LYS A 170 54.31 -39.01 -11.78
C LYS A 170 54.40 -37.52 -11.46
N GLU A 171 55.10 -36.77 -12.29
CA GLU A 171 54.88 -35.33 -12.41
C GLU A 171 53.38 -35.16 -12.60
N LYS A 172 52.72 -34.64 -11.56
CA LYS A 172 51.38 -34.11 -11.74
C LYS A 172 51.60 -32.76 -12.40
N ASP A 173 51.80 -32.79 -13.71
CA ASP A 173 51.54 -31.64 -14.55
C ASP A 173 50.10 -31.24 -14.27
N ILE A 174 49.95 -30.13 -13.55
CA ILE A 174 48.66 -29.47 -13.47
C ILE A 174 48.52 -28.78 -14.82
N GLU A 175 47.93 -29.48 -15.78
CA GLU A 175 47.37 -28.87 -16.98
C GLU A 175 46.45 -27.73 -16.53
N MET A 176 46.88 -26.49 -16.74
CA MET A 176 45.97 -25.36 -16.80
C MET A 176 45.12 -25.57 -18.05
N GLN A 177 43.91 -26.11 -17.86
CA GLN A 177 42.86 -25.96 -18.87
C GLN A 177 42.46 -24.48 -18.92
N THR A 178 43.03 -23.77 -19.87
CA THR A 178 42.42 -22.57 -20.45
C THR A 178 41.16 -23.00 -21.19
N ASN A 179 40.03 -23.11 -20.49
CA ASN A 179 38.74 -23.24 -21.16
C ASN A 179 38.19 -21.84 -21.46
N LEU A 180 38.63 -21.31 -22.59
CA LEU A 180 37.76 -20.51 -23.45
C LEU A 180 36.81 -21.49 -24.16
N HIS A 181 35.54 -21.53 -23.76
CA HIS A 181 34.48 -21.86 -24.72
C HIS A 181 33.19 -21.12 -24.38
N ASN A 182 32.93 -20.10 -25.21
CA ASN A 182 31.58 -19.76 -25.62
C ASN A 182 30.88 -21.03 -26.12
N ALA A 183 29.74 -21.40 -25.57
CA ALA A 183 28.72 -22.14 -26.30
C ALA A 183 27.38 -22.00 -25.58
N ASP A 184 26.54 -21.18 -26.19
CA ASP A 184 25.10 -21.31 -26.12
C ASP A 184 24.64 -22.75 -26.38
N SER A 185 23.49 -23.05 -25.78
CA SER A 185 22.48 -24.03 -26.19
C SER A 185 22.56 -25.52 -25.76
N LYS A 186 21.59 -25.82 -24.88
CA LYS A 186 20.64 -26.95 -24.88
C LYS A 186 21.03 -28.29 -24.21
N LYS A 187 20.14 -28.62 -23.25
CA LYS A 187 19.69 -29.94 -22.77
C LYS A 187 20.63 -30.71 -21.85
N THR A 188 20.41 -30.56 -20.54
CA THR A 188 20.18 -31.70 -19.61
C THR A 188 19.70 -31.19 -18.24
N GLU A 189 18.46 -30.71 -18.19
CA GLU A 189 17.67 -30.54 -16.96
C GLU A 189 16.45 -31.46 -17.11
N SER A 190 16.35 -32.57 -16.39
CA SER A 190 15.07 -33.33 -16.29
C SER A 190 14.99 -34.42 -15.21
N SER A 191 15.88 -34.51 -14.21
CA SER A 191 15.71 -35.58 -13.18
C SER A 191 16.15 -35.23 -11.76
N LYS A 192 16.54 -33.99 -11.47
CA LYS A 192 16.85 -33.56 -10.08
C LYS A 192 16.03 -32.37 -9.58
N LYS A 193 15.25 -31.70 -10.44
CA LYS A 193 14.40 -30.56 -10.03
C LYS A 193 13.02 -30.99 -9.52
N ASP A 194 12.50 -32.16 -9.91
CA ASP A 194 11.12 -32.53 -9.59
C ASP A 194 10.90 -32.92 -8.12
N ILE A 195 11.95 -33.38 -7.41
CA ILE A 195 11.83 -33.81 -6.01
C ILE A 195 11.88 -32.59 -5.05
N GLU A 196 12.66 -31.55 -5.38
CA GLU A 196 12.77 -30.35 -4.54
C GLU A 196 11.64 -29.34 -4.81
N VAL A 197 11.09 -29.28 -6.03
CA VAL A 197 9.98 -28.38 -6.36
C VAL A 197 8.65 -28.87 -5.80
N GLN A 198 8.41 -30.19 -5.74
CA GLN A 198 7.17 -30.75 -5.16
C GLN A 198 7.07 -30.50 -3.65
N GLN A 199 8.20 -30.53 -2.94
CA GLN A 199 8.22 -30.29 -1.50
C GLN A 199 8.02 -28.80 -1.15
N ILE A 200 8.51 -27.90 -2.02
CA ILE A 200 8.32 -26.46 -1.87
C ILE A 200 6.88 -26.05 -2.23
N GLU A 201 6.24 -26.68 -3.22
CA GLU A 201 4.82 -26.44 -3.55
C GLU A 201 3.86 -26.93 -2.46
N GLU A 202 4.13 -28.07 -1.81
CA GLU A 202 3.33 -28.53 -0.66
C GLU A 202 3.45 -27.60 0.56
N ASP A 203 4.65 -27.07 0.81
CA ASP A 203 4.89 -26.14 1.92
C ASP A 203 4.30 -24.75 1.65
N LEU A 204 4.36 -24.27 0.40
CA LEU A 204 3.71 -23.02 0.01
C LEU A 204 2.18 -23.12 0.11
N ASN A 205 1.57 -24.22 -0.34
CA ASN A 205 0.11 -24.41 -0.27
C ASN A 205 -0.40 -24.51 1.18
N LYS A 206 0.36 -25.12 2.09
CA LYS A 206 0.02 -25.11 3.53
C LYS A 206 0.11 -23.72 4.16
N ILE A 207 1.03 -22.88 3.68
CA ILE A 207 1.14 -21.49 4.14
C ILE A 207 -0.01 -20.65 3.60
N THR A 208 -0.42 -20.83 2.33
CA THR A 208 -1.57 -20.11 1.74
C THR A 208 -2.91 -20.53 2.36
N GLU A 209 -3.13 -21.82 2.65
CA GLU A 209 -4.35 -22.27 3.33
C GLU A 209 -4.45 -21.73 4.76
N ASN A 210 -3.33 -21.64 5.49
CA ASN A 210 -3.31 -21.04 6.82
C ASN A 210 -3.49 -19.51 6.79
N THR A 211 -2.98 -18.79 5.79
CA THR A 211 -3.20 -17.34 5.68
C THR A 211 -4.60 -16.98 5.18
N LEU A 212 -5.22 -17.82 4.34
CA LEU A 212 -6.62 -17.67 3.95
C LEU A 212 -7.59 -17.94 5.13
N ASN A 213 -7.32 -18.95 5.97
CA ASN A 213 -8.12 -19.22 7.17
C ASN A 213 -8.03 -18.10 8.22
N VAL A 214 -6.84 -17.49 8.40
CA VAL A 214 -6.68 -16.37 9.34
C VAL A 214 -7.39 -15.10 8.83
N GLN A 215 -7.45 -14.89 7.52
CA GLN A 215 -8.19 -13.77 6.91
C GLN A 215 -9.71 -13.96 6.95
N GLU A 216 -10.24 -15.19 6.81
CA GLU A 216 -11.68 -15.46 6.94
C GLU A 216 -12.17 -15.36 8.41
N GLU A 217 -11.34 -15.72 9.39
CA GLU A 217 -11.66 -15.52 10.81
C GLU A 217 -11.64 -14.02 11.20
N GLU A 218 -10.63 -13.24 10.78
CA GLU A 218 -10.57 -11.79 11.05
C GLU A 218 -11.69 -10.99 10.35
N PHE A 219 -12.08 -11.36 9.12
CA PHE A 219 -13.15 -10.67 8.40
C PHE A 219 -14.55 -10.95 8.99
N SER A 220 -14.73 -12.11 9.63
CA SER A 220 -15.99 -12.48 10.29
C SER A 220 -16.18 -11.85 11.68
N GLU A 221 -15.09 -11.45 12.35
CA GLU A 221 -15.14 -10.72 13.62
C GLU A 221 -15.33 -9.21 13.43
N GLU A 222 -14.79 -8.61 12.36
CA GLU A 222 -14.98 -7.16 12.09
C GLU A 222 -16.40 -6.80 11.61
N GLU A 223 -17.07 -7.65 10.80
CA GLU A 223 -18.47 -7.40 10.43
C GLU A 223 -19.42 -7.48 11.64
N LYS A 224 -19.15 -8.37 12.61
CA LYS A 224 -19.94 -8.46 13.86
C LYS A 224 -19.66 -7.32 14.83
N PHE A 225 -18.52 -6.65 14.74
CA PHE A 225 -18.17 -5.53 15.63
C PHE A 225 -18.74 -4.18 15.13
N SER A 226 -18.98 -4.02 13.82
CA SER A 226 -19.54 -2.77 13.26
C SER A 226 -21.07 -2.68 13.29
N GLU A 227 -21.79 -3.79 13.09
CA GLU A 227 -23.26 -3.79 13.15
C GLU A 227 -23.79 -3.63 14.58
N ASN A 228 -23.12 -4.21 15.58
CA ASN A 228 -23.58 -4.13 16.97
C ASN A 228 -23.33 -2.76 17.61
N ASN A 229 -22.21 -2.08 17.29
CA ASN A 229 -21.93 -0.75 17.84
C ASN A 229 -22.77 0.35 17.18
N SER A 230 -23.02 0.29 15.87
CA SER A 230 -23.82 1.31 15.18
C SER A 230 -25.29 1.31 15.62
N LEU A 231 -25.88 0.13 15.87
CA LEU A 231 -27.25 0.00 16.38
C LEU A 231 -27.39 0.43 17.85
N ASP A 232 -26.39 0.15 18.69
CA ASP A 232 -26.40 0.54 20.11
C ASP A 232 -26.05 2.03 20.32
N GLU A 233 -25.21 2.63 19.46
CA GLU A 233 -24.98 4.08 19.45
C GLU A 233 -26.21 4.86 18.98
N ILE A 234 -26.94 4.36 17.97
CA ILE A 234 -28.20 4.99 17.51
C ILE A 234 -29.30 4.86 18.57
N LYS A 235 -29.42 3.72 19.27
CA LYS A 235 -30.37 3.57 20.39
C LYS A 235 -30.08 4.52 21.55
N ASN A 236 -28.81 4.69 21.92
CA ASN A 236 -28.43 5.58 23.02
C ASN A 236 -28.51 7.07 22.66
N PHE A 237 -28.56 7.43 21.38
CA PHE A 237 -28.77 8.81 20.94
C PHE A 237 -30.25 9.25 21.06
N PHE A 238 -31.21 8.32 20.99
CA PHE A 238 -32.65 8.62 21.06
C PHE A 238 -33.27 8.50 22.47
N VAL A 239 -32.52 8.08 23.49
CA VAL A 239 -33.03 7.87 24.87
C VAL A 239 -32.50 8.93 25.86
N LYS A 240 -32.35 10.18 25.42
CA LYS A 240 -32.19 11.32 26.34
C LYS A 240 -33.14 12.46 26.01
#